data_AF-A0A1I8CAK5-F1
#
_entry.id   AF-A0A1I8CAK5-F1
#
_cell.length_a   1.000
_cell.length_b   1.000
_cell.length_c   1.000
_cell.angle_alpha   90.00
_cell.angle_beta   90.00
_cell.angle_gamma   90.00
#
_symmetry.space_group_name_H-M   'P 1'
#
loop_
_entity.id
_entity.type
_entity.pdbx_description
1 polymer ?
#
loop_
_entity_poly.entity_id
_entity_poly.type
_entity_poly.pdbx_seq_one_letter_code
_entity_poly.pdbx_strand_id
1 'polypeptide(L)'
;MNIQIQNLLDESRFSNSLLTKGLFFCYLPIGITIFVLRVIIGFYMFCMACVFRKNSRIRSLILRIISMVMGIVVINEGPAGHWDKKTRLLVSNHVSAIDHFAIELSQSCTLPSVWDIPNWIRFVLGYADLGAKKGREEFVKQVRAYLANKGGECNACDTSLPLLAFPEGTITNGKYGLLQFSCWPFEVSDIVQPIGLQIRRPFFNGICCSTIAAAWWEDVFYFLIVPLSIVHINWLSPLYKKPDEKNTEFADRCSVVLSSFLGIKKTTLTSAEINEAVKRYLFENRKCNGKSPIVKSVKNNVTESQLNSYAFRIKQAHPKIHIATIKECLIETRDQEETIRCILNGSLNDASDKAYAKHTELTTKLRIMPEDAKALFEERRWNMIEMNRKKYIEQSKQILTQSRQINGQSKK
;
A
#
# COMPACT_ATOMS: atom_id res chain seq x y z
N MET A 1 -23.91 17.00 16.72
CA MET A 1 -23.78 17.26 15.26
C MET A 1 -22.71 16.31 14.73
N ASN A 2 -23.11 15.23 14.04
CA ASN A 2 -22.19 14.16 13.61
C ASN A 2 -21.25 14.68 12.51
N ILE A 3 -19.95 14.43 12.66
CA ILE A 3 -18.96 14.73 11.63
C ILE A 3 -19.07 13.65 10.56
N GLN A 4 -19.31 14.06 9.32
CA GLN A 4 -19.31 13.16 8.18
C GLN A 4 -17.88 12.83 7.78
N ILE A 5 -17.66 11.60 7.29
CA ILE A 5 -16.34 11.08 6.85
C ILE A 5 -15.70 12.02 5.81
N GLN A 6 -16.50 12.61 4.93
CA GLN A 6 -16.06 13.55 3.90
C GLN A 6 -15.40 14.81 4.48
N ASN A 7 -15.73 15.20 5.71
CA ASN A 7 -15.11 16.36 6.34
C ASN A 7 -13.74 16.04 6.96
N LEU A 8 -13.37 14.76 7.10
CA LEU A 8 -12.10 14.35 7.70
C LEU A 8 -10.97 14.21 6.69
N LEU A 9 -11.31 14.13 5.41
CA LEU A 9 -10.37 13.90 4.31
C LEU A 9 -10.58 14.96 3.23
N ASP A 10 -9.49 15.39 2.59
CA ASP A 10 -9.60 16.31 1.45
C ASP A 10 -9.80 15.51 0.15
N GLU A 11 -10.86 15.80 -0.60
CA GLU A 11 -11.14 15.10 -1.88
C GLU A 11 -10.19 15.56 -3.00
N SER A 12 -9.93 16.86 -3.07
CA SER A 12 -9.12 17.49 -4.11
C SER A 12 -7.86 18.10 -3.51
N ARG A 13 -6.78 18.09 -4.29
CA ARG A 13 -5.49 18.63 -3.87
C ARG A 13 -5.53 20.15 -3.69
N PHE A 14 -6.34 20.82 -4.51
CA PHE A 14 -6.44 22.26 -4.57
C PHE A 14 -7.80 22.70 -4.06
N SER A 15 -7.80 23.72 -3.22
CA SER A 15 -9.01 24.46 -2.86
C SER A 15 -9.75 24.93 -4.12
N ASN A 16 -11.06 25.15 -4.01
CA ASN A 16 -11.90 25.57 -5.15
C ASN A 16 -11.59 26.97 -5.69
N SER A 17 -10.60 27.69 -5.13
CA SER A 17 -10.18 29.00 -5.62
C SER A 17 -9.40 28.90 -6.93
N LEU A 18 -10.00 29.41 -8.02
CA LEU A 18 -9.36 29.51 -9.34
C LEU A 18 -8.05 30.30 -9.30
N LEU A 19 -7.97 31.33 -8.46
CA LEU A 19 -6.78 32.16 -8.29
C LEU A 19 -5.61 31.33 -7.72
N THR A 20 -5.87 30.50 -6.70
CA THR A 20 -4.82 29.64 -6.13
C THR A 20 -4.32 28.60 -7.14
N LYS A 21 -5.21 28.07 -7.97
CA LYS A 21 -4.86 27.15 -9.06
C LYS A 21 -4.02 27.86 -10.12
N GLY A 22 -4.45 29.04 -10.58
CA GLY A 22 -3.73 29.85 -11.57
C GLY A 22 -2.31 30.20 -11.11
N LEU A 23 -2.17 30.71 -9.88
CA LEU A 23 -0.86 31.01 -9.28
C LEU A 23 0.04 29.78 -9.22
N PHE A 24 -0.51 28.62 -8.84
CA PHE A 24 0.26 27.38 -8.81
C PHE A 24 0.72 26.94 -10.20
N PHE A 25 -0.15 27.02 -11.23
CA PHE A 25 0.23 26.67 -12.60
C PHE A 25 1.29 27.62 -13.17
N CYS A 26 1.23 28.91 -12.86
CA CYS A 26 2.29 29.87 -13.21
C CYS A 26 3.62 29.56 -12.51
N TYR A 27 3.56 29.09 -11.25
CA TYR A 27 4.74 28.68 -10.48
C TYR A 27 5.28 27.31 -10.91
N LEU A 28 4.47 26.44 -11.50
CA LEU A 28 4.81 25.05 -11.76
C LEU A 28 6.14 24.83 -12.49
N PRO A 29 6.52 25.60 -13.54
CA PRO A 29 7.82 25.45 -14.18
C PRO A 29 8.99 25.66 -13.19
N ILE A 30 8.90 26.70 -12.37
CA ILE A 30 9.88 27.01 -11.32
C ILE A 30 9.84 25.93 -10.24
N GLY A 31 8.65 25.50 -9.85
CA GLY A 31 8.43 24.43 -8.87
C GLY A 31 9.03 23.10 -9.30
N ILE A 32 8.99 22.76 -10.59
CA ILE A 32 9.64 21.55 -11.14
C ILE A 32 11.16 21.69 -11.06
N THR A 33 11.73 22.86 -11.37
CA THR A 33 13.17 23.10 -11.19
C THR A 33 13.58 22.94 -9.73
N ILE A 34 12.83 23.52 -8.80
CA ILE A 34 13.05 23.37 -7.35
C ILE A 34 12.94 21.90 -6.92
N PHE A 35 11.93 21.18 -7.41
CA PHE A 35 11.75 19.75 -7.16
C PHE A 35 12.98 18.94 -7.59
N VAL A 36 13.46 19.13 -8.82
CA VAL A 36 14.63 18.41 -9.35
C VAL A 36 15.88 18.72 -8.51
N LEU A 37 16.11 20.00 -8.19
CA LEU A 37 17.22 20.40 -7.31
C LEU A 37 17.11 19.76 -5.93
N ARG A 38 15.92 19.72 -5.32
CA ARG A 38 15.69 19.09 -4.02
C ARG A 38 15.91 17.59 -4.04
N VAL A 39 15.51 16.91 -5.10
CA VAL A 39 15.76 15.46 -5.24
C VAL A 39 17.27 15.19 -5.33
N ILE A 40 18.01 15.96 -6.14
CA ILE A 40 19.46 15.80 -6.29
C ILE A 40 20.19 16.10 -4.98
N ILE A 41 19.92 17.27 -4.38
CA ILE A 41 20.58 17.69 -3.13
C ILE A 41 20.15 16.78 -1.99
N GLY A 42 18.86 16.44 -1.89
CA GLY A 42 18.33 15.53 -0.87
C GLY A 42 18.96 14.14 -0.95
N PHE A 43 19.15 13.60 -2.16
CA PHE A 43 19.87 12.34 -2.35
C PHE A 43 21.34 12.44 -1.89
N TYR A 44 22.04 13.52 -2.27
CA TYR A 44 23.42 13.74 -1.83
C TYR A 44 23.52 13.85 -0.31
N MET A 45 22.64 14.64 0.31
CA MET A 45 22.60 14.82 1.76
C MET A 45 22.22 13.53 2.49
N PHE A 46 21.36 12.69 1.90
CA PHE A 46 21.05 11.35 2.41
C PHE A 46 22.30 10.46 2.41
N CYS A 47 23.06 10.44 1.31
CA CYS A 47 24.35 9.72 1.25
C CYS A 47 25.34 10.24 2.31
N MET A 48 25.43 11.56 2.49
CA MET A 48 26.28 12.14 3.55
C MET A 48 25.79 11.80 4.96
N ALA A 49 24.48 11.77 5.19
CA ALA A 49 23.89 11.36 6.47
C ALA A 49 24.23 9.90 6.82
N CYS A 50 24.29 9.01 5.81
CA CYS A 50 24.76 7.63 5.99
C CYS A 50 26.22 7.58 6.48
N VAL A 51 27.09 8.42 5.94
CA VAL A 51 28.53 8.44 6.27
C VAL A 51 28.79 9.07 7.65
N PHE A 52 28.11 10.17 7.99
CA PHE A 52 28.43 10.98 9.17
C PHE A 52 27.61 10.66 10.43
N ARG A 53 26.95 9.50 10.50
CA ARG A 53 26.00 9.15 11.58
C ARG A 53 26.59 9.23 13.00
N LYS A 54 27.87 8.94 13.19
CA LYS A 54 28.49 8.86 14.53
C LYS A 54 28.65 10.21 15.23
N ASN A 55 28.61 11.33 14.50
CA ASN A 55 28.80 12.66 15.08
C ASN A 55 27.46 13.39 15.21
N SER A 56 26.98 13.54 16.44
CA SER A 56 25.69 14.16 16.75
C SER A 56 25.57 15.61 16.27
N ARG A 57 26.67 16.38 16.26
CA ARG A 57 26.69 17.76 15.76
C ARG A 57 26.59 17.83 14.25
N ILE A 58 27.33 16.98 13.54
CA ILE A 58 27.28 16.91 12.07
C ILE A 58 25.92 16.39 11.61
N ARG A 59 25.37 15.36 12.27
CA ARG A 59 24.01 14.88 12.00
C ARG A 59 22.98 15.99 12.18
N SER A 60 23.04 16.76 13.27
CA SER A 60 22.11 17.88 13.48
C SER A 60 22.25 18.97 12.43
N LEU A 61 23.49 19.31 12.02
CA LEU A 61 23.73 20.27 10.95
C LEU A 61 23.19 19.78 9.60
N ILE A 62 23.46 18.51 9.26
CA ILE A 62 22.94 17.84 8.05
C ILE A 62 21.42 17.88 8.03
N LEU A 63 20.76 17.49 9.12
CA LEU A 63 19.30 17.51 9.22
C LEU A 63 18.74 18.92 9.02
N ARG A 64 19.35 19.95 9.63
CA ARG A 64 18.95 21.35 9.40
C ARG A 64 19.10 21.79 7.95
N ILE A 65 20.19 21.41 7.30
CA ILE A 65 20.42 21.70 5.87
C ILE A 65 19.37 20.96 5.03
N ILE A 66 19.09 19.68 5.33
CA ILE A 66 18.05 18.92 4.64
C ILE A 66 16.70 19.60 4.82
N SER A 67 16.32 20.04 6.02
CA SER A 67 15.06 20.79 6.24
C SER A 67 14.98 22.03 5.35
N MET A 68 16.04 22.85 5.33
CA MET A 68 16.09 24.06 4.50
C MET A 68 15.97 23.74 3.02
N VAL A 69 16.73 22.77 2.51
CA VAL A 69 16.69 22.32 1.11
C VAL A 69 15.29 21.86 0.75
N MET A 70 14.70 21.00 1.60
CA MET A 70 13.37 20.43 1.42
C MET A 70 12.24 21.47 1.59
N GLY A 71 12.56 22.71 1.99
CA GLY A 71 11.57 23.76 2.23
C GLY A 71 10.71 23.51 3.47
N ILE A 72 11.23 22.79 4.45
CA ILE A 72 10.56 22.51 5.72
C ILE A 72 11.12 23.43 6.79
N VAL A 73 10.24 24.19 7.42
CA VAL A 73 10.56 24.93 8.63
C VAL A 73 9.81 24.28 9.78
N VAL A 74 10.56 23.74 10.73
CA VAL A 74 9.99 23.10 11.92
C VAL A 74 10.04 24.10 13.07
N ILE A 75 8.88 24.38 13.66
CA ILE A 75 8.74 25.27 14.82
C ILE A 75 8.29 24.42 16.00
N ASN A 76 9.07 24.45 17.08
CA ASN A 76 8.72 23.78 18.33
C ASN A 76 7.96 24.75 19.22
N GLU A 77 6.73 24.38 19.56
CA GLU A 77 5.80 25.17 20.37
C GLU A 77 5.14 24.27 21.42
N GLY A 78 4.13 24.78 22.12
CA GLY A 78 3.32 24.04 23.07
C GLY A 78 3.71 24.27 24.54
N PRO A 79 2.83 23.89 25.47
CA PRO A 79 2.97 24.22 26.89
C PRO A 79 4.19 23.57 27.56
N ALA A 80 4.66 22.42 27.06
CA ALA A 80 5.87 21.78 27.57
C ALA A 80 7.15 22.37 26.95
N GLY A 81 7.06 23.07 25.82
CA GLY A 81 8.17 23.66 25.07
C GLY A 81 9.10 22.66 24.39
N HIS A 82 9.41 21.53 25.04
CA HIS A 82 10.30 20.49 24.52
C HIS A 82 9.86 19.09 24.97
N TRP A 83 10.48 18.07 24.37
CA TRP A 83 10.34 16.67 24.78
C TRP A 83 10.84 16.43 26.21
N ASP A 84 10.03 15.78 27.04
CA ASP A 84 10.48 15.25 28.33
C ASP A 84 11.28 13.95 28.13
N LYS A 85 12.59 13.99 28.41
CA LYS A 85 13.53 12.87 28.26
C LYS A 85 13.14 11.62 29.06
N LYS A 86 12.29 11.74 30.08
CA LYS A 86 11.77 10.58 30.83
C LYS A 86 10.72 9.80 30.03
N THR A 87 10.04 10.46 29.10
CA THR A 87 9.04 9.83 28.24
C THR A 87 9.70 9.17 27.04
N ARG A 88 9.44 7.87 26.88
CA ARG A 88 10.02 7.07 25.78
C ARG A 88 9.05 6.80 24.64
N LEU A 89 7.78 7.17 24.79
CA LEU A 89 6.73 6.99 23.80
C LEU A 89 6.09 8.34 23.45
N LEU A 90 6.28 8.75 22.20
CA LEU A 90 5.71 9.95 21.60
C LEU A 90 4.43 9.57 20.84
N VAL A 91 3.37 10.34 21.02
CA VAL A 91 2.06 10.08 20.42
C VAL A 91 1.61 11.32 19.69
N SER A 92 1.32 11.22 18.39
CA SER A 92 0.97 12.38 17.56
C SER A 92 -0.28 12.15 16.72
N ASN A 93 -1.01 13.22 16.42
CA ASN A 93 -1.96 13.19 15.29
C ASN A 93 -1.22 12.98 13.97
N HIS A 94 -1.92 12.53 12.93
CA HIS A 94 -1.34 12.20 11.63
C HIS A 94 -2.03 12.96 10.49
N VAL A 95 -1.35 13.96 9.94
CA VAL A 95 -1.86 14.93 8.96
C VAL A 95 -1.15 14.87 7.61
N SER A 96 0.02 14.22 7.54
CA SER A 96 0.79 14.10 6.29
C SER A 96 1.74 12.89 6.30
N ALA A 97 2.09 12.41 5.09
CA ALA A 97 3.05 11.32 4.92
C ALA A 97 4.48 11.65 5.42
N ILE A 98 4.78 12.93 5.63
CA ILE A 98 6.09 13.42 6.09
C ILE A 98 6.15 13.70 7.60
N ASP A 99 5.07 13.48 8.35
CA ASP A 99 4.99 13.86 9.77
C ASP A 99 6.14 13.26 10.59
N HIS A 100 6.45 11.99 10.32
CA HIS A 100 7.61 11.31 10.91
C HIS A 100 8.90 12.08 10.67
N PHE A 101 9.13 12.50 9.42
CA PHE A 101 10.33 13.23 9.04
C PHE A 101 10.40 14.60 9.73
N ALA A 102 9.28 15.33 9.81
CA ALA A 102 9.24 16.61 10.51
C ALA A 102 9.55 16.48 12.01
N ILE A 103 9.03 15.44 12.68
CA ILE A 103 9.34 15.16 14.07
C ILE A 103 10.80 14.75 14.24
N GLU A 104 11.33 13.87 13.37
CA GLU A 104 12.73 13.43 13.41
C GLU A 104 13.73 14.61 13.28
N LEU A 105 13.39 15.60 12.46
CA LEU A 105 14.17 16.83 12.30
C LEU A 105 14.26 17.67 13.58
N SER A 106 13.23 17.65 14.41
CA SER A 106 13.24 18.33 15.72
C SER A 106 13.91 17.47 16.79
N GLN A 107 13.44 16.24 16.94
CA GLN A 107 13.91 15.27 17.91
C GLN A 107 14.07 13.91 17.24
N SER A 108 15.28 13.37 17.25
CA SER A 108 15.52 12.02 16.73
C SER A 108 14.66 11.01 17.50
N CYS A 109 13.81 10.30 16.76
CA CYS A 109 12.88 9.30 17.25
C CYS A 109 12.91 8.08 16.30
N THR A 110 12.29 6.98 16.72
CA THR A 110 12.16 5.77 15.92
C THR A 110 10.70 5.49 15.62
N LEU A 111 10.36 5.18 14.37
CA LEU A 111 9.01 4.77 13.98
C LEU A 111 8.96 3.27 13.68
N PRO A 112 7.96 2.53 14.19
CA PRO A 112 7.78 1.14 13.81
C PRO A 112 7.50 0.98 12.32
N SER A 113 8.32 0.17 11.64
CA SER A 113 8.17 -0.12 10.22
C SER A 113 7.05 -1.13 9.99
N VAL A 114 6.09 -0.77 9.13
CA VAL A 114 5.03 -1.68 8.65
C VAL A 114 5.39 -2.28 7.28
N TRP A 115 6.43 -1.75 6.61
CA TRP A 115 6.80 -2.07 5.24
C TRP A 115 8.09 -2.93 5.16
N ASP A 116 8.27 -3.72 4.10
CA ASP A 116 9.55 -4.42 3.83
C ASP A 116 10.51 -3.44 3.18
N ILE A 117 11.18 -2.67 4.04
CA ILE A 117 12.19 -1.71 3.63
C ILE A 117 13.57 -2.36 3.91
N PRO A 118 14.53 -2.28 2.97
CA PRO A 118 15.90 -2.73 3.21
C PRO A 118 16.49 -2.16 4.51
N ASN A 119 17.29 -2.97 5.22
CA ASN A 119 17.82 -2.63 6.55
C ASN A 119 18.61 -1.31 6.59
N TRP A 120 19.35 -1.00 5.51
CA TRP A 120 20.10 0.25 5.41
C TRP A 120 19.18 1.48 5.31
N ILE A 121 18.06 1.38 4.58
CA ILE A 121 17.07 2.46 4.50
C ILE A 121 16.35 2.62 5.84
N ARG A 122 15.97 1.51 6.49
CA ARG A 122 15.35 1.53 7.82
C ARG A 122 16.23 2.26 8.83
N PHE A 123 17.51 1.91 8.84
CA PHE A 123 18.49 2.51 9.71
C PHE A 123 18.65 4.02 9.48
N VAL A 124 18.68 4.47 8.23
CA VAL A 124 18.87 5.89 7.89
C VAL A 124 17.63 6.72 8.18
N LEU A 125 16.45 6.18 7.88
CA LEU A 125 15.15 6.85 8.07
C LEU A 125 14.56 6.65 9.48
N GLY A 126 15.32 6.13 10.44
CA GLY A 126 14.83 5.94 11.80
C GLY A 126 13.69 4.92 11.93
N TYR A 127 13.55 3.98 11.00
CA TYR A 127 12.56 2.91 11.10
C TYR A 127 13.11 1.69 11.84
N ALA A 128 12.32 1.10 12.73
CA ALA A 128 12.63 -0.17 13.38
C ALA A 128 11.60 -1.24 13.01
N ASP A 129 12.06 -2.43 12.64
CA ASP A 129 11.18 -3.58 12.45
C ASP A 129 10.83 -4.16 13.81
N LEU A 130 9.65 -3.82 14.31
CA LEU A 130 9.16 -4.31 15.61
C LEU A 130 8.18 -5.48 15.42
N GLY A 131 8.23 -6.20 14.29
CA GLY A 131 7.42 -7.41 14.12
C GLY A 131 5.93 -7.14 13.83
N ALA A 132 5.58 -5.93 13.36
CA ALA A 132 4.19 -5.57 12.99
C ALA A 132 3.54 -6.57 12.01
N LYS A 133 4.35 -7.25 11.19
CA LYS A 133 3.91 -8.26 10.22
C LYS A 133 3.68 -9.65 10.80
N LYS A 134 4.35 -9.97 11.91
CA LYS A 134 4.25 -11.27 12.57
C LYS A 134 2.98 -11.40 13.42
N GLY A 135 2.27 -10.28 13.62
CA GLY A 135 1.03 -10.21 14.38
C GLY A 135 1.10 -9.18 15.51
N ARG A 136 -0.06 -8.87 16.10
CA ARG A 136 -0.19 -7.86 17.16
C ARG A 136 0.59 -8.24 18.42
N GLU A 137 0.56 -9.51 18.82
CA GLU A 137 1.20 -9.98 20.06
C GLU A 137 2.72 -9.81 20.00
N GLU A 138 3.34 -10.26 18.91
CA GLU A 138 4.78 -10.12 18.69
C GLU A 138 5.17 -8.62 18.58
N PHE A 139 4.32 -7.81 17.94
CA PHE A 139 4.52 -6.37 17.88
C PHE A 139 4.52 -5.71 19.26
N VAL A 140 3.50 -5.97 20.07
CA VAL A 140 3.39 -5.42 21.43
C VAL A 140 4.57 -5.87 22.30
N LYS A 141 4.99 -7.14 22.18
CA LYS A 141 6.15 -7.69 22.89
C LYS A 141 7.45 -6.96 22.52
N GLN A 142 7.74 -6.80 21.23
CA GLN A 142 8.95 -6.14 20.77
C GLN A 142 8.96 -4.64 21.11
N VAL A 143 7.80 -3.97 21.03
CA VAL A 143 7.67 -2.56 21.43
C VAL A 143 7.93 -2.40 22.93
N ARG A 144 7.39 -3.28 23.79
CA ARG A 144 7.67 -3.25 25.23
C ARG A 144 9.16 -3.46 25.53
N ALA A 145 9.81 -4.40 24.84
CA ALA A 145 11.25 -4.62 24.96
C ALA A 145 12.05 -3.37 24.52
N TYR A 146 11.66 -2.73 23.42
CA TYR A 146 12.26 -1.47 22.94
C TYR A 146 12.15 -0.35 23.99
N LEU A 147 10.94 -0.13 24.51
CA LEU A 147 10.66 0.88 25.55
C LEU A 147 11.32 0.57 26.90
N ALA A 148 11.68 -0.69 27.16
CA ALA A 148 12.46 -1.11 28.33
C ALA A 148 13.98 -1.07 28.10
N ASN A 149 14.47 -0.59 26.96
CA ASN A 149 15.90 -0.58 26.58
C ASN A 149 16.54 -1.98 26.50
N LYS A 150 15.72 -3.01 26.22
CA LYS A 150 16.20 -4.39 26.13
C LYS A 150 16.52 -4.75 24.67
N GLY A 151 17.58 -4.15 24.14
CA GLY A 151 18.00 -4.34 22.74
C GLY A 151 18.19 -5.80 22.32
N GLY A 152 18.62 -6.68 23.23
CA GLY A 152 18.76 -8.11 22.94
C GLY A 152 17.44 -8.90 22.80
N GLU A 153 16.31 -8.31 23.22
CA GLU A 153 14.98 -8.94 23.18
C GLU A 153 14.10 -8.40 22.04
N CYS A 154 14.59 -7.43 21.24
CA CYS A 154 13.87 -6.84 20.12
C CYS A 154 14.74 -6.78 18.86
N ASN A 155 14.13 -6.72 17.68
CA ASN A 155 14.89 -6.69 16.41
C ASN A 155 15.50 -5.31 16.08
N ALA A 156 15.45 -4.35 17.01
CA ALA A 156 15.99 -3.01 16.80
C ALA A 156 17.47 -2.95 17.19
N CYS A 157 18.31 -2.41 16.31
CA CYS A 157 19.75 -2.28 16.56
C CYS A 157 20.11 -1.23 17.62
N ASP A 158 19.25 -0.23 17.80
CA ASP A 158 19.46 0.88 18.74
C ASP A 158 18.12 1.19 19.41
N THR A 159 18.08 1.03 20.73
CA THR A 159 16.90 1.32 21.54
C THR A 159 17.06 2.60 22.33
N SER A 160 18.08 3.44 22.11
CA SER A 160 18.30 4.65 22.92
C SER A 160 17.28 5.77 22.65
N LEU A 161 16.66 5.76 21.48
CA LEU A 161 15.74 6.80 21.02
C LEU A 161 14.31 6.59 21.56
N PRO A 162 13.50 7.66 21.63
CA PRO A 162 12.06 7.52 21.89
C PRO A 162 11.35 6.92 20.67
N LEU A 163 10.29 6.17 20.93
CA LEU A 163 9.42 5.59 19.90
C LEU A 163 8.30 6.58 19.54
N LEU A 164 8.04 6.79 18.26
CA LEU A 164 6.91 7.58 17.76
C LEU A 164 5.74 6.67 17.36
N ALA A 165 4.53 7.07 17.70
CA ALA A 165 3.29 6.39 17.36
C ALA A 165 2.25 7.37 16.81
N PHE A 166 1.59 6.98 15.73
CA PHE A 166 0.42 7.66 15.18
C PHE A 166 -0.83 6.82 15.50
N PRO A 167 -1.46 7.02 16.68
CA PRO A 167 -2.58 6.19 17.11
C PRO A 167 -3.81 6.29 16.20
N GLU A 168 -3.96 7.37 15.43
CA GLU A 168 -5.01 7.51 14.40
C GLU A 168 -4.89 6.47 13.29
N GLY A 169 -3.70 5.91 13.04
CA GLY A 169 -3.45 4.84 12.07
C GLY A 169 -3.66 5.20 10.60
N THR A 170 -4.25 6.34 10.27
CA THR A 170 -4.40 6.87 8.91
C THR A 170 -4.28 8.39 8.91
N ILE A 171 -3.97 8.97 7.75
CA ILE A 171 -3.80 10.42 7.58
C ILE A 171 -5.17 11.08 7.49
N THR A 172 -5.36 12.17 8.24
CA THR A 172 -6.54 13.06 8.13
C THR A 172 -6.16 14.45 7.68
N ASN A 173 -7.14 15.29 7.37
CA ASN A 173 -6.89 16.70 7.04
C ASN A 173 -6.49 17.55 8.26
N GLY A 174 -6.64 17.04 9.49
CA GLY A 174 -6.31 17.75 10.73
C GLY A 174 -7.11 19.01 11.03
N LYS A 175 -8.24 19.25 10.32
CA LYS A 175 -9.03 20.49 10.44
C LYS A 175 -10.32 20.33 11.23
N TYR A 176 -11.04 19.25 11.01
CA TYR A 176 -12.42 19.11 11.52
C TYR A 176 -12.52 18.11 12.67
N GLY A 177 -11.75 17.03 12.61
CA GLY A 177 -11.76 16.07 13.68
C GLY A 177 -10.57 15.14 13.73
N LEU A 178 -10.39 14.57 14.92
CA LEU A 178 -9.37 13.59 15.27
C LEU A 178 -10.00 12.21 15.27
N LEU A 179 -9.36 11.22 14.63
CA LEU A 179 -9.86 9.85 14.64
C LEU A 179 -9.75 9.21 16.02
N GLN A 180 -10.54 8.16 16.23
CA GLN A 180 -10.42 7.35 17.42
C GLN A 180 -9.03 6.70 17.47
N PHE A 181 -8.36 6.86 18.60
CA PHE A 181 -7.02 6.34 18.81
C PHE A 181 -7.04 4.82 19.00
N SER A 182 -6.11 4.15 18.31
CA SER A 182 -5.78 2.75 18.60
C SER A 182 -5.17 2.61 20.00
N CYS A 183 -5.49 1.51 20.68
CA CYS A 183 -5.10 1.32 22.08
C CYS A 183 -3.69 0.80 22.29
N TRP A 184 -3.00 0.33 21.23
CA TRP A 184 -1.70 -0.32 21.35
C TRP A 184 -0.61 0.57 21.98
N PRO A 185 -0.50 1.90 21.72
CA PRO A 185 0.53 2.72 22.38
C PRO A 185 0.30 2.81 23.89
N PHE A 186 -0.97 2.80 24.30
CA PHE A 186 -1.43 2.91 25.68
C PHE A 186 -1.43 1.55 26.40
N GLU A 187 -1.21 0.44 25.66
CA GLU A 187 -1.01 -0.90 26.19
C GLU A 187 0.47 -1.19 26.48
N VAL A 188 1.39 -0.57 25.74
CA VAL A 188 2.84 -0.81 25.85
C VAL A 188 3.53 0.13 26.83
N SER A 189 2.92 1.27 27.17
CA SER A 189 3.48 2.25 28.09
C SER A 189 2.42 2.93 28.93
N ASP A 190 2.74 3.15 30.20
CA ASP A 190 1.92 3.92 31.14
C ASP A 190 2.23 5.43 31.08
N ILE A 191 3.24 5.84 30.31
CA ILE A 191 3.64 7.24 30.17
C ILE A 191 3.76 7.58 28.68
N VAL A 192 2.96 8.53 28.22
CA VAL A 192 2.97 8.98 26.83
C VAL A 192 3.18 10.48 26.75
N GLN A 193 3.87 10.92 25.71
CA GLN A 193 4.10 12.32 25.41
C GLN A 193 3.27 12.72 24.18
N PRO A 194 2.14 13.42 24.36
CA PRO A 194 1.33 13.87 23.23
C PRO A 194 2.02 15.00 22.46
N ILE A 195 1.86 14.98 21.14
CA ILE A 195 2.38 15.97 20.20
C ILE A 195 1.24 16.41 19.27
N GLY A 196 1.01 17.72 19.18
CA GLY A 196 0.07 18.32 18.24
C GLY A 196 0.78 18.85 17.00
N LEU A 197 0.57 18.20 15.86
CA LEU A 197 1.08 18.62 14.56
C LEU A 197 0.07 19.50 13.83
N GLN A 198 0.57 20.63 13.32
CA GLN A 198 -0.15 21.48 12.38
C GLN A 198 0.78 21.89 11.24
N ILE A 199 0.31 21.79 9.99
CA ILE A 199 1.09 22.17 8.81
C ILE A 199 0.46 23.42 8.19
N ARG A 200 1.27 24.43 7.93
CA ARG A 200 0.89 25.67 7.25
C ARG A 200 1.77 25.90 6.03
N ARG A 201 1.14 26.28 4.92
CA ARG A 201 1.83 26.59 3.65
C ARG A 201 1.56 28.06 3.28
N PRO A 202 2.46 29.00 3.64
CA PRO A 202 2.19 30.44 3.49
C PRO A 202 1.80 30.87 2.07
N PHE A 203 2.50 30.36 1.06
CA PHE A 203 2.30 30.74 -0.34
C PHE A 203 1.15 30.00 -1.02
N PHE A 204 0.85 28.78 -0.57
CA PHE A 204 -0.14 27.89 -1.20
C PHE A 204 -1.02 27.20 -0.15
N ASN A 205 -1.69 27.98 0.70
CA ASN A 205 -2.55 27.49 1.77
C ASN A 205 -3.73 26.63 1.25
N GLY A 206 -4.06 26.77 -0.03
CA GLY A 206 -5.08 25.98 -0.70
C GLY A 206 -4.62 24.59 -1.16
N ILE A 207 -3.35 24.21 -0.99
CA ILE A 207 -2.86 22.88 -1.37
C ILE A 207 -2.89 21.96 -0.16
N CYS A 208 -3.71 20.92 -0.22
CA CYS A 208 -3.88 19.93 0.84
C CYS A 208 -2.64 19.01 1.00
N CYS A 209 -2.39 18.55 2.23
CA CYS A 209 -1.23 17.72 2.54
C CYS A 209 -1.38 16.29 2.01
N SER A 210 -2.58 15.72 2.13
CA SER A 210 -2.96 14.42 1.58
C SER A 210 -4.37 14.50 1.02
N THR A 211 -4.72 13.63 0.08
CA THR A 211 -6.08 13.51 -0.47
C THR A 211 -6.53 12.06 -0.49
N ILE A 212 -7.85 11.85 -0.55
CA ILE A 212 -8.48 10.51 -0.51
C ILE A 212 -7.90 9.53 -1.55
N ALA A 213 -7.55 10.03 -2.73
CA ALA A 213 -7.07 9.22 -3.85
C ALA A 213 -5.54 9.21 -3.99
N ALA A 214 -4.82 9.99 -3.18
CA ALA A 214 -3.39 10.16 -3.33
C ALA A 214 -2.62 8.93 -2.90
N ALA A 215 -1.60 8.60 -3.67
CA ALA A 215 -0.54 7.73 -3.19
C ALA A 215 0.45 8.55 -2.34
N TRP A 216 1.13 7.89 -1.40
CA TRP A 216 2.12 8.54 -0.53
C TRP A 216 3.21 9.30 -1.32
N TRP A 217 3.61 8.80 -2.49
CA TRP A 217 4.63 9.46 -3.32
C TRP A 217 4.11 10.73 -4.00
N GLU A 218 2.81 10.82 -4.25
CA GLU A 218 2.17 12.02 -4.77
C GLU A 218 2.22 13.13 -3.71
N ASP A 219 1.94 12.78 -2.45
CA ASP A 219 2.05 13.71 -1.32
C ASP A 219 3.49 14.21 -1.17
N VAL A 220 4.49 13.32 -1.29
CA VAL A 220 5.92 13.68 -1.30
C VAL A 220 6.27 14.59 -2.48
N PHE A 221 5.74 14.32 -3.67
CA PHE A 221 5.96 15.14 -4.87
C PHE A 221 5.44 16.57 -4.67
N TYR A 222 4.18 16.73 -4.25
CA TYR A 222 3.63 18.06 -3.97
C TYR A 222 4.37 18.76 -2.85
N PHE A 223 4.79 18.01 -1.83
CA PHE A 223 5.59 18.56 -0.74
C PHE A 223 6.91 19.14 -1.24
N LEU A 224 7.61 18.43 -2.12
CA LEU A 224 8.88 18.85 -2.71
C LEU A 224 8.74 20.01 -3.71
N ILE A 225 7.57 20.19 -4.34
CA ILE A 225 7.30 21.33 -5.23
C ILE A 225 6.96 22.60 -4.45
N VAL A 226 6.21 22.46 -3.36
CA VAL A 226 5.78 23.62 -2.55
C VAL A 226 7.02 24.30 -1.96
N PRO A 227 7.20 25.62 -2.16
CA PRO A 227 8.44 26.31 -1.80
C PRO A 227 8.71 26.26 -0.30
N LEU A 228 7.67 26.39 0.52
CA LEU A 228 7.80 26.43 1.98
C LEU A 228 6.60 25.76 2.65
N SER A 229 6.89 24.81 3.54
CA SER A 229 5.95 24.19 4.46
C SER A 229 6.44 24.39 5.89
N ILE A 230 5.64 25.07 6.71
CA ILE A 230 5.91 25.30 8.12
C ILE A 230 5.17 24.22 8.91
N VAL A 231 5.91 23.43 9.67
CA VAL A 231 5.36 22.39 10.55
C VAL A 231 5.49 22.86 11.99
N HIS A 232 4.36 23.12 12.63
CA HIS A 232 4.28 23.42 14.04
C HIS A 232 4.19 22.10 14.82
N ILE A 233 5.20 21.85 15.65
CA ILE A 233 5.28 20.71 16.55
C ILE A 233 4.98 21.22 17.96
N ASN A 234 3.77 20.95 18.43
CA ASN A 234 3.34 21.37 19.76
C ASN A 234 3.58 20.25 20.77
N TRP A 235 4.49 20.48 21.70
CA TRP A 235 4.78 19.56 22.80
C TRP A 235 3.80 19.80 23.96
N LEU A 236 2.92 18.83 24.24
CA LEU A 236 1.99 18.90 25.37
C LEU A 236 2.65 18.38 26.65
N SER A 237 1.98 18.42 27.79
CA SER A 237 2.53 17.80 29.01
C SER A 237 2.46 16.26 28.93
N PRO A 238 3.45 15.53 29.46
CA PRO A 238 3.39 14.08 29.61
C PRO A 238 2.11 13.62 30.30
N LEU A 239 1.50 12.57 29.80
CA LEU A 239 0.33 11.94 30.41
C LEU A 239 0.74 10.61 31.04
N TYR A 240 0.38 10.46 32.31
CA TYR A 240 0.56 9.23 33.08
C TYR A 240 -0.78 8.50 33.15
N LYS A 241 -0.75 7.19 32.94
CA LYS A 241 -1.91 6.31 33.12
C LYS A 241 -2.28 6.26 34.60
N LYS A 242 -3.57 6.41 34.90
CA LYS A 242 -4.06 6.30 36.29
C LYS A 242 -4.15 4.82 36.70
N PRO A 243 -4.01 4.49 38.00
CA PRO A 243 -3.97 3.10 38.47
C PRO A 243 -5.23 2.27 38.11
N ASP A 244 -6.41 2.90 38.11
CA ASP A 244 -7.69 2.24 37.79
C ASP A 244 -8.16 2.45 36.34
N GLU A 245 -7.39 3.15 35.51
CA GLU A 245 -7.78 3.53 34.14
C GLU A 245 -7.46 2.43 33.13
N LYS A 246 -8.46 2.03 32.35
CA LYS A 246 -8.26 1.05 31.27
C LYS A 246 -7.43 1.65 30.14
N ASN A 247 -6.73 0.82 29.37
CA ASN A 247 -5.93 1.30 28.21
C ASN A 247 -6.77 2.09 27.20
N THR A 248 -8.04 1.70 27.02
CA THR A 248 -9.00 2.39 26.15
C THR A 248 -9.36 3.78 26.68
N GLU A 249 -9.56 3.91 27.99
CA GLU A 249 -9.87 5.19 28.67
C GLU A 249 -8.66 6.12 28.64
N PHE A 250 -7.45 5.56 28.80
CA PHE A 250 -6.22 6.33 28.68
C PHE A 250 -6.01 6.86 27.25
N ALA A 251 -6.25 6.02 26.24
CA ALA A 251 -6.23 6.44 24.84
C ALA A 251 -7.25 7.55 24.56
N ASP A 252 -8.45 7.39 25.13
CA ASP A 252 -9.55 8.35 25.02
C ASP A 252 -9.19 9.71 25.62
N ARG A 253 -8.64 9.71 26.84
CA ARG A 253 -8.16 10.90 27.53
C ARG A 253 -7.06 11.61 26.75
N CYS A 254 -6.10 10.85 26.20
CA CYS A 254 -5.05 11.42 25.35
C CYS A 254 -5.63 12.08 24.10
N SER A 255 -6.62 11.44 23.46
CA SER A 255 -7.33 11.99 22.31
C SER A 255 -8.11 13.28 22.66
N VAL A 256 -8.76 13.32 23.84
CA VAL A 256 -9.46 14.52 24.33
C VAL A 256 -8.49 15.66 24.58
N VAL A 257 -7.36 15.40 25.23
CA VAL A 257 -6.32 16.43 25.47
C VAL A 257 -5.79 16.98 24.15
N LEU A 258 -5.47 16.11 23.19
CA LEU A 258 -4.90 16.52 21.91
C LEU A 258 -5.92 17.28 21.04
N SER A 259 -7.15 16.79 20.95
CA SER A 259 -8.23 17.43 20.18
C SER A 259 -8.62 18.78 20.75
N SER A 260 -8.67 18.92 22.09
CA SER A 260 -8.91 20.19 22.76
C SER A 260 -7.82 21.21 22.48
N PHE A 261 -6.55 20.78 22.50
CA PHE A 261 -5.42 21.65 22.17
C PHE A 261 -5.43 22.10 20.70
N LEU A 262 -5.72 21.17 19.77
CA LEU A 262 -5.77 21.47 18.34
C LEU A 262 -7.04 22.26 17.92
N GLY A 263 -8.04 22.36 18.81
CA GLY A 263 -9.33 22.99 18.50
C GLY A 263 -10.19 22.18 17.53
N ILE A 264 -9.98 20.87 17.45
CA ILE A 264 -10.70 19.96 16.55
C ILE A 264 -11.62 19.03 17.35
N LYS A 265 -12.64 18.47 16.71
CA LYS A 265 -13.57 17.57 17.39
C LYS A 265 -13.05 16.14 17.43
N LYS A 266 -13.14 15.49 18.58
CA LYS A 266 -12.90 14.06 18.65
C LYS A 266 -14.02 13.28 17.94
N THR A 267 -13.65 12.25 17.19
CA THR A 267 -14.59 11.36 16.49
C THR A 267 -14.55 9.95 17.07
N THR A 268 -15.63 9.20 16.86
CA THR A 268 -15.71 7.76 17.18
C THR A 268 -15.32 6.88 15.99
N LEU A 269 -14.86 7.50 14.89
CA LEU A 269 -14.51 6.80 13.66
C LEU A 269 -13.11 6.22 13.78
N THR A 270 -12.98 4.95 13.43
CA THR A 270 -11.71 4.22 13.44
C THR A 270 -11.00 4.33 12.09
N SER A 271 -9.69 4.11 12.09
CA SER A 271 -8.90 4.07 10.86
C SER A 271 -9.38 3.02 9.86
N ALA A 272 -9.86 1.88 10.36
CA ALA A 272 -10.38 0.80 9.53
C ALA A 272 -11.66 1.22 8.78
N GLU A 273 -12.59 1.88 9.46
CA GLU A 273 -13.82 2.41 8.87
C GLU A 273 -13.53 3.48 7.83
N ILE A 274 -12.57 4.38 8.12
CA ILE A 274 -12.13 5.40 7.16
C ILE A 274 -11.51 4.75 5.92
N ASN A 275 -10.61 3.78 6.09
CA ASN A 275 -9.98 3.08 4.97
C ASN A 275 -11.00 2.30 4.12
N GLU A 276 -12.03 1.73 4.75
CA GLU A 276 -13.13 1.09 4.03
C GLU A 276 -13.99 2.12 3.27
N ALA A 277 -14.35 3.24 3.90
CA ALA A 277 -15.12 4.31 3.27
C ALA A 277 -14.38 4.91 2.07
N VAL A 278 -13.06 5.12 2.18
CA VAL A 278 -12.20 5.56 1.07
C VAL A 278 -12.24 4.54 -0.07
N LYS A 279 -12.11 3.24 0.22
CA LYS A 279 -12.20 2.19 -0.81
C LYS A 279 -13.56 2.21 -1.53
N ARG A 280 -14.65 2.35 -0.79
CA ARG A 280 -16.02 2.45 -1.35
C ARG A 280 -16.14 3.68 -2.25
N TYR A 281 -15.72 4.85 -1.76
CA TYR A 281 -15.74 6.09 -2.54
C TYR A 281 -14.95 5.97 -3.85
N LEU A 282 -13.73 5.43 -3.80
CA LEU A 282 -12.89 5.24 -5.00
C LEU A 282 -13.51 4.23 -5.98
N PHE A 283 -14.22 3.22 -5.49
CA PHE A 283 -14.89 2.24 -6.34
C PHE A 283 -16.13 2.83 -7.03
N GLU A 284 -16.96 3.57 -6.29
CA GLU A 284 -18.13 4.27 -6.83
C GLU A 284 -17.74 5.34 -7.84
N ASN A 285 -16.73 6.16 -7.52
CA ASN A 285 -16.29 7.24 -8.39
C ASN A 285 -15.66 6.72 -9.70
N ARG A 286 -15.11 5.49 -9.70
CA ARG A 286 -14.68 4.80 -10.92
C ARG A 286 -15.87 4.34 -11.76
N LYS A 287 -16.92 3.78 -11.15
CA LYS A 287 -18.14 3.35 -11.84
C LYS A 287 -18.88 4.52 -12.50
N CYS A 288 -19.06 5.63 -11.79
CA CYS A 288 -19.79 6.80 -12.30
C CYS A 288 -19.06 7.54 -13.41
N ASN A 289 -17.72 7.58 -13.40
CA ASN A 289 -16.92 8.29 -14.42
C ASN A 289 -16.73 7.52 -15.73
N GLY A 290 -17.49 6.44 -15.99
CA GLY A 290 -17.39 5.64 -17.22
C GLY A 290 -16.03 4.96 -17.44
N LYS A 291 -15.07 5.19 -16.52
CA LYS A 291 -13.88 4.39 -16.34
C LYS A 291 -14.33 3.12 -15.63
N SER A 292 -15.06 2.28 -16.36
CA SER A 292 -15.12 0.85 -16.10
C SER A 292 -13.76 0.45 -15.59
N PRO A 293 -13.68 -0.33 -14.50
CA PRO A 293 -12.40 -0.72 -14.00
C PRO A 293 -11.67 -1.29 -15.23
N ILE A 294 -10.56 -0.63 -15.60
CA ILE A 294 -9.38 -1.39 -15.89
C ILE A 294 -9.16 -2.10 -14.56
N VAL A 295 -9.93 -3.19 -14.37
CA VAL A 295 -9.39 -4.42 -13.88
C VAL A 295 -8.11 -4.42 -14.66
N LYS A 296 -7.00 -4.20 -13.95
CA LYS A 296 -5.87 -5.04 -14.25
C LYS A 296 -6.49 -6.43 -14.19
N SER A 297 -7.07 -6.85 -15.31
CA SER A 297 -6.82 -8.13 -15.89
C SER A 297 -5.30 -8.07 -15.80
N VAL A 298 -4.80 -8.59 -14.67
CA VAL A 298 -3.77 -9.62 -14.72
C VAL A 298 -3.99 -10.16 -16.11
N LYS A 299 -3.17 -9.76 -17.07
CA LYS A 299 -3.09 -10.47 -18.33
C LYS A 299 -2.89 -11.86 -17.79
N ASN A 300 -3.99 -12.61 -17.69
CA ASN A 300 -3.95 -13.95 -17.22
C ASN A 300 -3.07 -14.47 -18.34
N ASN A 301 -1.83 -14.80 -17.99
CA ASN A 301 -1.04 -15.65 -18.82
C ASN A 301 -1.78 -16.98 -18.71
N VAL A 302 -2.98 -17.04 -19.31
CA VAL A 302 -3.83 -18.20 -19.38
C VAL A 302 -2.95 -19.13 -20.17
N THR A 303 -2.36 -20.07 -19.45
CA THR A 303 -1.38 -20.95 -20.06
C THR A 303 -2.15 -21.78 -21.08
N GLU A 304 -1.49 -22.21 -22.16
CA GLU A 304 -2.13 -23.02 -23.20
C GLU A 304 -2.91 -24.24 -22.62
N SER A 305 -2.42 -24.79 -21.50
CA SER A 305 -3.10 -25.84 -20.73
C SER A 305 -4.47 -25.42 -20.17
N GLN A 306 -4.60 -24.18 -19.68
CA GLN A 306 -5.86 -23.64 -19.16
C GLN A 306 -6.85 -23.32 -20.28
N LEU A 307 -6.39 -22.78 -21.42
CA LEU A 307 -7.23 -22.58 -22.61
C LEU A 307 -7.79 -23.91 -23.12
N ASN A 308 -6.98 -24.96 -23.13
CA ASN A 308 -7.41 -26.31 -23.52
C ASN A 308 -8.47 -26.87 -22.55
N SER A 309 -8.31 -26.64 -21.25
CA SER A 309 -9.32 -27.02 -20.25
C SER A 309 -10.66 -26.30 -20.48
N TYR A 310 -10.62 -24.99 -20.75
CA TYR A 310 -11.81 -24.19 -21.05
C TYR A 310 -12.49 -24.65 -22.33
N ALA A 311 -11.73 -24.90 -23.40
CA ALA A 311 -12.28 -25.39 -24.66
C ALA A 311 -13.04 -26.70 -24.48
N PHE A 312 -12.52 -27.61 -23.65
CA PHE A 312 -13.17 -28.89 -23.39
C PHE A 312 -14.47 -28.72 -22.57
N ARG A 313 -14.45 -27.87 -21.53
CA ARG A 313 -15.66 -27.56 -20.74
C ARG A 313 -16.76 -26.92 -21.59
N ILE A 314 -16.39 -25.98 -22.46
CA ILE A 314 -17.35 -25.35 -23.39
C ILE A 314 -17.85 -26.37 -24.40
N LYS A 315 -17.00 -27.26 -24.93
CA LYS A 315 -17.41 -28.33 -25.86
C LYS A 315 -18.40 -29.32 -25.22
N GLN A 316 -18.22 -29.65 -23.94
CA GLN A 316 -19.18 -30.49 -23.21
C GLN A 316 -20.54 -29.79 -23.06
N ALA A 317 -20.54 -28.48 -22.78
CA ALA A 317 -21.77 -27.70 -22.65
C ALA A 317 -22.44 -27.40 -24.00
N HIS A 318 -21.66 -27.26 -25.07
CA HIS A 318 -22.14 -26.95 -26.43
C HIS A 318 -21.61 -27.98 -27.46
N PRO A 319 -22.18 -29.21 -27.51
CA PRO A 319 -21.68 -30.28 -28.36
C PRO A 319 -21.76 -30.00 -29.86
N LYS A 320 -22.64 -29.08 -30.29
CA LYS A 320 -22.84 -28.75 -31.71
C LYS A 320 -21.68 -27.97 -32.35
N ILE A 321 -20.86 -27.27 -31.55
CA ILE A 321 -19.82 -26.39 -32.07
C ILE A 321 -18.47 -27.12 -32.10
N HIS A 322 -17.75 -27.04 -33.22
CA HIS A 322 -16.47 -27.71 -33.41
C HIS A 322 -15.40 -27.18 -32.43
N ILE A 323 -14.61 -28.09 -31.86
CA ILE A 323 -13.65 -27.73 -30.79
C ILE A 323 -12.52 -26.79 -31.27
N ALA A 324 -12.15 -26.86 -32.56
CA ALA A 324 -11.14 -25.95 -33.12
C ALA A 324 -11.63 -24.49 -33.12
N THR A 325 -12.88 -24.27 -33.52
CA THR A 325 -13.52 -22.94 -33.56
C THR A 325 -13.67 -22.35 -32.14
N ILE A 326 -13.96 -23.18 -31.14
CA ILE A 326 -13.97 -22.78 -29.73
C ILE A 326 -12.58 -22.35 -29.27
N LYS A 327 -11.53 -23.08 -29.65
CA LYS A 327 -10.14 -22.74 -29.29
C LYS A 327 -9.69 -21.43 -29.94
N GLU A 328 -9.99 -21.23 -31.22
CA GLU A 328 -9.68 -19.98 -31.93
C GLU A 328 -10.36 -18.79 -31.24
N CYS A 329 -11.65 -18.90 -30.91
CA CYS A 329 -12.37 -17.88 -30.18
C CYS A 329 -11.82 -17.64 -28.77
N LEU A 330 -11.38 -18.70 -28.05
CA LEU A 330 -10.74 -18.58 -26.74
C LEU A 330 -9.36 -17.93 -26.79
N ILE A 331 -8.62 -18.08 -27.88
CA ILE A 331 -7.33 -17.40 -28.08
C ILE A 331 -7.54 -15.89 -28.20
N GLU A 332 -8.61 -15.48 -28.88
CA GLU A 332 -8.96 -14.07 -29.09
C GLU A 332 -9.61 -13.43 -27.84
N THR A 333 -10.62 -14.09 -27.27
CA THR A 333 -11.39 -13.56 -26.13
C THR A 333 -10.63 -13.70 -24.80
N ARG A 334 -9.80 -14.74 -24.65
CA ARG A 334 -9.10 -15.14 -23.43
C ARG A 334 -10.01 -15.30 -22.20
N ASP A 335 -11.30 -15.48 -22.42
CA ASP A 335 -12.31 -15.63 -21.37
C ASP A 335 -13.38 -16.67 -21.77
N GLN A 336 -13.78 -17.48 -20.80
CA GLN A 336 -14.76 -18.54 -20.95
C GLN A 336 -16.17 -17.97 -21.14
N GLU A 337 -16.55 -16.95 -20.37
CA GLU A 337 -17.92 -16.41 -20.40
C GLU A 337 -18.19 -15.65 -21.70
N GLU A 338 -17.21 -14.90 -22.18
CA GLU A 338 -17.35 -14.15 -23.43
C GLU A 338 -17.42 -15.08 -24.65
N THR A 339 -16.64 -16.18 -24.65
CA THR A 339 -16.76 -17.22 -25.69
C THR A 339 -18.15 -17.85 -25.69
N ILE A 340 -18.75 -18.12 -24.52
CA ILE A 340 -20.12 -18.65 -24.40
C ILE A 340 -21.13 -17.64 -24.95
N ARG A 341 -20.94 -16.34 -24.73
CA ARG A 341 -21.79 -15.30 -25.33
C ARG A 341 -21.69 -15.28 -26.85
N CYS A 342 -20.49 -15.40 -27.42
CA CYS A 342 -20.31 -15.51 -28.87
C CYS A 342 -21.02 -16.75 -29.44
N ILE A 343 -21.04 -17.86 -28.71
CA ILE A 343 -21.78 -19.08 -29.07
C ILE A 343 -23.30 -18.81 -29.06
N LEU A 344 -23.81 -18.19 -27.99
CA LEU A 344 -25.25 -17.90 -27.85
C LEU A 344 -25.73 -16.90 -28.91
N ASN A 345 -24.88 -15.96 -29.31
CA ASN A 345 -25.16 -15.00 -30.38
C ASN A 345 -25.07 -15.60 -31.79
N GLY A 346 -24.72 -16.89 -31.91
CA GLY A 346 -24.66 -17.62 -33.18
C GLY A 346 -23.43 -17.32 -34.04
N SER A 347 -22.50 -16.48 -33.58
CA SER A 347 -21.35 -16.01 -34.35
C SER A 347 -20.35 -17.10 -34.75
N LEU A 348 -20.41 -18.27 -34.12
CA LEU A 348 -19.48 -19.39 -34.31
C LEU A 348 -20.08 -20.56 -35.12
N ASN A 349 -21.35 -20.48 -35.52
CA ASN A 349 -22.03 -21.59 -36.21
C ASN A 349 -21.46 -21.83 -37.62
N ASP A 350 -21.36 -20.78 -38.46
CA ASP A 350 -20.84 -20.91 -39.83
C ASP A 350 -19.40 -21.39 -39.88
N ALA A 351 -18.57 -20.93 -38.93
CA ALA A 351 -17.18 -21.35 -38.81
C ALA A 351 -17.06 -22.80 -38.32
N SER A 352 -17.95 -23.23 -37.44
CA SER A 352 -18.04 -24.61 -36.97
C SER A 352 -18.46 -25.56 -38.10
N ASP A 353 -19.46 -25.18 -38.90
CA ASP A 353 -19.95 -26.01 -40.01
C ASP A 353 -18.87 -26.21 -41.09
N LYS A 354 -18.11 -25.16 -41.40
CA LYS A 354 -16.93 -25.25 -42.26
C LYS A 354 -15.85 -26.16 -41.69
N ALA A 355 -15.61 -26.11 -40.38
CA ALA A 355 -14.63 -26.97 -39.71
C ALA A 355 -15.05 -28.44 -39.75
N TYR A 356 -16.34 -28.74 -39.56
CA TYR A 356 -16.88 -30.10 -39.71
C TYR A 356 -16.80 -30.60 -41.16
N ALA A 357 -17.12 -29.77 -42.15
CA ALA A 357 -16.98 -30.12 -43.56
C ALA A 357 -15.52 -30.45 -43.94
N LYS A 358 -14.58 -29.63 -43.48
CA LYS A 358 -13.14 -29.86 -43.66
C LYS A 358 -12.66 -31.13 -42.98
N HIS A 359 -13.13 -31.42 -41.76
CA HIS A 359 -12.80 -32.67 -41.06
C HIS A 359 -13.28 -33.89 -41.85
N THR A 360 -14.51 -33.85 -42.37
CA THR A 360 -15.06 -34.92 -43.20
C THR A 360 -14.24 -35.15 -44.46
N GLU A 361 -13.83 -34.09 -45.16
CA GLU A 361 -12.97 -34.18 -46.35
C GLU A 361 -11.60 -34.81 -46.03
N LEU A 362 -10.96 -34.39 -44.94
CA LEU A 362 -9.69 -34.94 -44.46
C LEU A 362 -9.80 -36.41 -44.07
N THR A 363 -10.89 -36.81 -43.41
CA THR A 363 -11.12 -38.23 -43.07
C THR A 363 -11.32 -39.09 -44.31
N THR A 364 -11.95 -38.56 -45.37
CA THR A 364 -12.09 -39.27 -46.65
C THR A 364 -10.74 -39.43 -47.35
N LYS A 365 -9.90 -38.38 -47.35
CA LYS A 365 -8.54 -38.46 -47.90
C LYS A 365 -7.65 -39.45 -47.14
N LEU A 366 -7.78 -39.53 -45.82
CA LEU A 366 -7.07 -40.51 -44.97
C LEU A 366 -7.48 -41.96 -45.26
N ARG A 367 -8.70 -42.21 -45.74
CA ARG A 367 -9.14 -43.56 -46.14
C ARG A 367 -8.50 -44.04 -47.44
N ILE A 368 -8.04 -43.12 -48.29
CA ILE A 368 -7.45 -43.40 -49.62
C ILE A 368 -5.91 -43.52 -49.51
N MET A 369 -5.35 -43.30 -48.33
CA MET A 369 -3.91 -43.25 -48.10
C MET A 369 -3.26 -44.66 -48.15
N PRO A 370 -2.06 -44.82 -48.72
CA PRO A 370 -1.34 -46.09 -48.76
C PRO A 370 -1.13 -46.69 -47.36
N GLU A 371 -1.19 -48.03 -47.25
CA GLU A 371 -1.18 -48.74 -45.96
C GLU A 371 0.06 -48.46 -45.11
N ASP A 372 1.25 -48.38 -45.72
CA ASP A 372 2.50 -48.06 -45.03
C ASP A 372 2.49 -46.64 -44.43
N ALA A 373 1.89 -45.69 -45.17
CA ALA A 373 1.78 -44.31 -44.71
C ALA A 373 0.74 -44.17 -43.59
N LYS A 374 -0.30 -45.01 -43.60
CA LYS A 374 -1.30 -45.13 -42.53
C LYS A 374 -0.69 -45.76 -41.26
N ALA A 375 0.13 -46.80 -41.40
CA ALA A 375 0.84 -47.42 -40.30
C ALA A 375 1.81 -46.44 -39.62
N LEU A 376 2.59 -45.69 -40.41
CA LEU A 376 3.53 -44.70 -39.91
C LEU A 376 2.83 -43.50 -39.24
N PHE A 377 1.62 -43.14 -39.72
CA PHE A 377 0.79 -42.13 -39.07
C PHE A 377 0.22 -42.61 -37.73
N GLU A 378 -0.30 -43.84 -37.66
CA GLU A 378 -0.79 -44.42 -36.41
C GLU A 378 0.35 -44.60 -35.40
N GLU A 379 1.53 -45.02 -35.83
CA GLU A 379 2.72 -45.11 -34.96
C GLU A 379 3.09 -43.73 -34.38
N ARG A 380 3.15 -42.67 -35.21
CA ARG A 380 3.40 -41.30 -34.75
C ARG A 380 2.33 -40.80 -33.78
N ARG A 381 1.06 -41.15 -34.04
CA ARG A 381 -0.07 -40.80 -33.18
C ARG A 381 0.05 -41.48 -31.81
N TRP A 382 0.34 -42.78 -31.77
CA TRP A 382 0.54 -43.52 -30.52
C TRP A 382 1.74 -43.00 -29.74
N ASN A 383 2.86 -42.72 -30.40
CA ASN A 383 4.03 -42.11 -29.78
C ASN A 383 3.71 -40.74 -29.16
N MET A 384 2.93 -39.91 -29.84
CA MET A 384 2.48 -38.62 -29.32
C MET A 384 1.59 -38.76 -28.08
N ILE A 385 0.66 -39.73 -28.09
CA ILE A 385 -0.20 -40.03 -26.94
C ILE A 385 0.66 -40.51 -25.76
N GLU A 386 1.64 -41.38 -26.00
CA GLU A 386 2.51 -41.90 -24.94
C GLU A 386 3.40 -40.82 -24.32
N MET A 387 3.98 -39.94 -25.15
CA MET A 387 4.75 -38.78 -24.67
C MET A 387 3.90 -37.83 -23.82
N ASN A 388 2.68 -37.50 -24.28
CA ASN A 388 1.77 -36.64 -23.53
C ASN A 388 1.32 -37.29 -22.22
N ARG A 389 1.07 -38.61 -22.23
CA ARG A 389 0.73 -39.37 -21.04
C ARG A 389 1.87 -39.37 -20.01
N LYS A 390 3.12 -39.56 -20.45
CA LYS A 390 4.31 -39.46 -19.58
C LYS A 390 4.40 -38.08 -18.93
N LYS A 391 4.24 -37.01 -19.72
CA LYS A 391 4.24 -35.62 -19.24
C LYS A 391 3.14 -35.35 -18.21
N TYR A 392 1.94 -35.86 -18.45
CA TYR A 392 0.81 -35.70 -17.52
C TYR A 392 1.03 -36.43 -16.19
N ILE A 393 1.54 -37.66 -16.26
CA ILE A 393 1.90 -38.43 -15.06
C ILE A 393 2.98 -37.70 -14.25
N GLU A 394 3.99 -37.14 -14.90
CA GLU A 394 5.05 -36.39 -14.24
C GLU A 394 4.53 -35.13 -13.54
N GLN A 395 3.68 -34.35 -14.21
CA GLN A 395 2.99 -33.21 -13.60
C GLN A 395 2.11 -33.62 -12.41
N SER A 396 1.38 -34.73 -12.52
CA SER A 396 0.56 -35.25 -11.42
C SER A 396 1.40 -35.63 -10.20
N LYS A 397 2.57 -36.24 -10.44
CA LYS A 397 3.53 -36.57 -9.37
C LYS A 397 4.06 -35.31 -8.70
N GLN A 398 4.42 -34.26 -9.46
CA GLN A 398 4.88 -32.99 -8.92
C GLN A 398 3.84 -32.32 -8.01
N ILE A 399 2.57 -32.32 -8.43
CA ILE A 399 1.44 -31.79 -7.64
C ILE A 399 1.23 -32.59 -6.35
N LEU A 400 1.33 -33.92 -6.41
CA LEU A 400 1.26 -34.79 -5.22
C LEU A 400 2.42 -34.54 -4.25
N THR A 401 3.62 -34.27 -4.74
CA THR A 401 4.78 -33.94 -3.89
C THR A 401 4.60 -32.58 -3.21
N GLN A 402 4.10 -31.57 -3.95
CA GLN A 402 3.82 -30.24 -3.41
C GLN A 402 2.71 -30.27 -2.34
N SER A 403 1.62 -31.01 -2.59
CA SER A 403 0.54 -31.16 -1.60
C SER A 403 0.97 -31.90 -0.33
N ARG A 404 1.88 -32.89 -0.43
CA ARG A 404 2.50 -33.54 0.74
C ARG A 404 3.40 -32.59 1.53
N GLN A 405 4.15 -31.71 0.88
CA GLN A 405 4.97 -30.69 1.56
C GLN A 405 4.11 -29.67 2.31
N ILE A 406 2.98 -29.26 1.73
CA ILE A 406 2.01 -28.34 2.36
C ILE A 406 1.36 -28.98 3.59
N ASN A 407 0.93 -30.25 3.49
CA ASN A 407 0.32 -30.96 4.63
C ASN A 407 1.32 -31.35 5.72
N GLY A 408 2.61 -31.51 5.38
CA GLY A 408 3.68 -31.76 6.35
C GLY A 408 4.08 -30.55 7.20
N GLN A 409 3.85 -29.33 6.70
CA GLN A 409 4.10 -28.09 7.45
C GLN A 409 2.97 -27.73 8.43
N SER A 410 1.78 -28.35 8.30
CA SER A 410 0.64 -28.11 9.21
C SER A 410 0.63 -29.01 10.46
N LYS A 411 1.63 -29.89 10.63
CA LYS A 411 1.75 -30.83 11.77
C LYS A 411 3.04 -30.63 12.61
N LYS A 412 3.66 -29.45 12.54
CA LYS A 412 4.73 -29.06 13.46
C LYS A 412 4.36 -27.80 14.22
#